data_AF-A0A6A2WPL0-F1
#
_entry.id   AF-A0A6A2WPL0-F1
#
_cell.length_a   1.000
_cell.length_b   1.000
_cell.length_c   1.000
_cell.angle_alpha   90.00
_cell.angle_beta   90.00
_cell.angle_gamma   90.00
#
_symmetry.space_group_name_H-M   'P 1'
#
loop_
_entity.id
_entity.type
_entity.pdbx_description
1 polymer ?
#
loop_
_entity_poly.entity_id
_entity_poly.type
_entity_poly.pdbx_seq_one_letter_code
_entity_poly.pdbx_strand_id
1 'polypeptide(L)'
;MTDGHNNVTAYGYNDVFDEPAMGWARFAHTMRIWVFNSGFFYMRPTIASIELLDRVADHLARQENSWDQAVFNEELFFPSHPGYDGLHAAKRTMDFYMFMNSKVLFKTVRKDDKPNKLKPVIVHVNYHPDKLQRMKAVVEFYIDGKRDALDAFPDGSE
;
A
#
# COMPACT_ATOMS: atom_id res chain seq x y z
N MET A 1 -1.27 -3.33 -4.71
CA MET A 1 -2.22 -2.60 -3.85
C MET A 1 -1.48 -1.45 -3.14
N THR A 2 -2.14 -0.58 -2.37
CA THR A 2 -1.51 0.53 -1.62
C THR A 2 -1.72 0.39 -0.12
N ASP A 3 -0.76 0.84 0.68
CA ASP A 3 -0.95 1.03 2.13
C ASP A 3 -1.75 2.29 2.47
N GLY A 4 -1.97 3.17 1.48
CA GLY A 4 -2.85 4.33 1.60
C GLY A 4 -4.30 3.93 1.89
N HIS A 5 -5.06 4.84 2.50
CA HIS A 5 -6.41 4.58 2.98
C HIS A 5 -7.44 5.68 2.65
N ASN A 6 -7.07 6.61 1.79
CA ASN A 6 -7.94 7.62 1.17
C ASN A 6 -7.28 8.09 -0.15
N ASN A 7 -7.95 8.94 -0.94
CA ASN A 7 -7.41 9.39 -2.23
C ASN A 7 -5.99 10.00 -2.12
N VAL A 8 -5.74 10.83 -1.09
CA VAL A 8 -4.46 11.52 -0.91
C VAL A 8 -3.33 10.53 -0.63
N THR A 9 -3.56 9.58 0.27
CA THR A 9 -2.54 8.59 0.68
C THR A 9 -2.41 7.44 -0.32
N ALA A 10 -3.50 7.05 -1.00
CA ALA A 10 -3.51 6.00 -2.00
C ALA A 10 -2.86 6.42 -3.32
N TYR A 11 -3.10 7.65 -3.77
CA TYR A 11 -2.66 8.12 -5.09
C TYR A 11 -1.49 9.11 -5.04
N GLY A 12 -1.08 9.49 -3.84
CA GLY A 12 0.01 10.42 -3.60
C GLY A 12 -0.39 11.88 -3.81
N TYR A 13 0.47 12.77 -3.32
CA TYR A 13 0.25 14.21 -3.40
C TYR A 13 1.59 14.97 -3.38
N ASN A 14 1.55 16.20 -3.86
CA ASN A 14 2.65 17.15 -3.74
C ASN A 14 2.70 17.70 -2.31
N ASP A 15 3.87 17.69 -1.71
CA ASP A 15 4.13 18.17 -0.35
C ASP A 15 5.30 19.16 -0.37
N VAL A 16 5.38 20.06 0.62
CA VAL A 16 6.41 21.10 0.65
C VAL A 16 7.38 20.80 1.79
N PHE A 17 8.64 20.58 1.44
CA PHE A 17 9.74 20.59 2.41
C PHE A 17 10.15 22.02 2.69
N ASP A 18 10.24 22.35 3.98
CA ASP A 18 10.59 23.68 4.46
C ASP A 18 12.01 23.70 5.04
N GLU A 19 12.88 24.47 4.42
CA GLU A 19 14.27 24.69 4.84
C GLU A 19 14.50 26.18 5.16
N PRO A 20 14.20 26.63 6.41
CA PRO A 20 14.18 28.06 6.75
C PRO A 20 15.48 28.81 6.47
N ALA A 21 16.62 28.14 6.56
CA ALA A 21 17.95 28.71 6.32
C ALA A 21 18.13 29.25 4.88
N MET A 22 17.33 28.76 3.92
CA MET A 22 17.39 29.17 2.51
C MET A 22 16.57 30.45 2.20
N GLY A 23 15.97 31.07 3.22
CA GLY A 23 15.30 32.36 3.10
C GLY A 23 14.15 32.35 2.09
N TRP A 24 14.27 33.14 1.02
CA TRP A 24 13.24 33.23 -0.02
C TRP A 24 13.00 31.90 -0.76
N ALA A 25 14.04 31.07 -0.92
CA ALA A 25 13.98 29.78 -1.61
C ALA A 25 13.75 28.59 -0.66
N ARG A 26 13.19 28.82 0.53
CA ARG A 26 13.03 27.80 1.59
C ARG A 26 12.07 26.65 1.27
N PHE A 27 11.22 26.79 0.26
CA PHE A 27 10.18 25.79 -0.04
C PHE A 27 10.57 24.97 -1.25
N ALA A 28 10.78 23.67 -1.03
CA ALA A 28 11.04 22.69 -2.07
C ALA A 28 9.86 21.72 -2.19
N HIS A 29 9.37 21.52 -3.41
CA HIS A 29 8.30 20.56 -3.66
C HIS A 29 8.84 19.12 -3.64
N THR A 30 8.12 18.26 -2.95
CA THR A 30 8.36 16.82 -2.83
C THR A 30 7.10 16.06 -3.26
N MET A 31 7.25 14.78 -3.60
CA MET A 31 6.11 13.90 -3.83
C MET A 31 6.01 12.89 -2.69
N ARG A 32 4.85 12.82 -2.04
CA ARG A 32 4.56 11.83 -1.00
C ARG A 32 3.67 10.75 -1.58
N ILE A 33 4.15 9.52 -1.53
CA ILE A 33 3.41 8.33 -1.96
C ILE A 33 3.54 7.32 -0.84
N TRP A 34 2.42 6.76 -0.37
CA TRP A 34 2.47 5.62 0.54
C TRP A 34 2.88 4.40 -0.26
N VAL A 35 3.73 3.59 0.34
CA VAL A 35 4.31 2.41 -0.31
C VAL A 35 3.23 1.50 -0.91
N PHE A 36 3.55 0.92 -2.06
CA PHE A 36 2.78 -0.19 -2.58
C PHE A 36 2.91 -1.36 -1.64
N ASN A 37 1.77 -1.95 -1.31
CA ASN A 37 1.74 -3.11 -0.46
C ASN A 37 2.00 -4.38 -1.28
N SER A 38 3.03 -5.13 -0.88
CA SER A 38 3.55 -6.29 -1.60
C SER A 38 2.73 -7.57 -1.36
N GLY A 39 1.73 -7.53 -0.47
CA GLY A 39 0.86 -8.70 -0.23
C GLY A 39 -0.10 -9.02 -1.37
N PHE A 40 -0.36 -8.06 -2.27
CA PHE A 40 -1.09 -8.34 -3.51
C PHE A 40 -0.78 -7.33 -4.63
N PHE A 41 -0.23 -7.80 -5.75
CA PHE A 41 -0.01 -6.97 -6.92
C PHE A 41 -0.14 -7.79 -8.20
N TYR A 42 -0.23 -7.07 -9.31
CA TYR A 42 -0.14 -7.61 -10.65
C TYR A 42 1.13 -7.08 -11.30
N MET A 43 1.91 -7.98 -11.91
CA MET A 43 3.04 -7.60 -12.75
C MET A 43 2.88 -8.22 -14.12
N ARG A 44 3.07 -7.40 -15.16
CA ARG A 44 3.19 -7.85 -16.54
C ARG A 44 4.63 -8.31 -16.76
N PRO A 45 4.90 -9.45 -17.41
CA PRO A 45 6.27 -9.90 -17.68
C PRO A 45 6.90 -9.07 -18.80
N THR A 46 7.60 -8.00 -18.43
CA THR A 46 8.35 -7.12 -19.34
C THR A 46 9.80 -7.08 -18.87
N ILE A 47 10.73 -6.61 -19.71
CA ILE A 47 12.15 -6.53 -19.32
C ILE A 47 12.30 -5.72 -18.02
N ALA A 48 11.67 -4.55 -17.92
CA ALA A 48 11.77 -3.69 -16.74
C ALA A 48 11.18 -4.31 -15.46
N SER A 49 10.14 -5.14 -15.57
CA SER A 49 9.55 -5.82 -14.41
C SER A 49 10.30 -7.09 -14.00
N ILE A 50 10.95 -7.77 -14.95
CA ILE A 50 11.91 -8.84 -14.64
C ILE A 50 13.10 -8.24 -13.90
N GLU A 51 13.66 -7.16 -14.43
CA GLU A 51 14.80 -6.46 -13.81
C GLU A 51 14.46 -5.94 -12.41
N LEU A 52 13.26 -5.39 -12.19
CA LEU A 52 12.79 -5.04 -10.85
C LEU A 52 12.86 -6.23 -9.88
N LEU A 53 12.38 -7.39 -10.29
CA LEU A 53 12.39 -8.59 -9.44
C LEU A 53 13.78 -9.14 -9.21
N ASP A 54 14.64 -9.11 -10.22
CA ASP A 54 16.04 -9.53 -10.09
C ASP A 54 16.76 -8.65 -9.04
N ARG A 55 16.56 -7.33 -9.09
CA ARG A 55 17.13 -6.39 -8.10
C ARG A 55 16.58 -6.62 -6.70
N VAL A 56 15.25 -6.80 -6.57
CA VAL A 56 14.61 -7.06 -5.27
C VAL A 56 15.10 -8.38 -4.67
N ALA A 57 15.19 -9.45 -5.48
CA ALA A 57 15.67 -10.75 -5.02
C ALA A 57 17.15 -10.69 -4.59
N ASP A 58 17.99 -10.03 -5.38
CA ASP A 58 19.41 -9.85 -5.08
C ASP A 58 19.63 -9.01 -3.80
N HIS A 59 18.84 -7.95 -3.62
CA HIS A 59 18.88 -7.12 -2.41
C HIS A 59 18.45 -7.93 -1.18
N LEU A 60 17.32 -8.63 -1.24
CA LEU A 60 16.84 -9.50 -0.15
C LEU A 60 17.82 -10.62 0.18
N ALA A 61 18.50 -11.20 -0.82
CA ALA A 61 19.48 -12.25 -0.61
C ALA A 61 20.74 -11.79 0.13
N ARG A 62 21.09 -10.50 0.03
CA ARG A 62 22.29 -9.91 0.66
C ARG A 62 22.02 -9.30 2.04
N GLN A 63 20.76 -9.02 2.37
CA GLN A 63 20.39 -8.35 3.60
C GLN A 63 19.34 -9.16 4.36
N GLU A 64 19.79 -9.98 5.32
CA GLU A 64 18.97 -10.98 6.04
C GLU A 64 17.73 -10.39 6.75
N ASN A 65 17.76 -9.11 7.13
CA ASN A 65 16.68 -8.45 7.88
C ASN A 65 15.83 -7.49 7.04
N SER A 66 15.98 -7.53 5.71
CA SER A 66 15.24 -6.62 4.83
C SER A 66 13.82 -7.08 4.61
N TRP A 67 12.89 -6.12 4.62
CA TRP A 67 11.47 -6.38 4.39
C TRP A 67 11.14 -6.23 2.91
N ASP A 68 10.53 -7.25 2.33
CA ASP A 68 10.19 -7.32 0.90
C ASP A 68 9.41 -6.09 0.42
N GLN A 69 8.47 -5.60 1.21
CA GLN A 69 7.70 -4.41 0.86
C GLN A 69 8.58 -3.16 0.79
N ALA A 70 9.52 -3.01 1.72
CA ALA A 70 10.43 -1.86 1.75
C ALA A 70 11.35 -1.91 0.53
N VAL A 71 12.05 -3.03 0.33
CA VAL A 71 12.97 -3.25 -0.79
C VAL A 71 12.27 -3.07 -2.14
N PHE A 72 11.09 -3.66 -2.31
CA PHE A 72 10.31 -3.52 -3.55
C PHE A 72 10.02 -2.05 -3.89
N ASN A 73 9.63 -1.25 -2.90
CA ASN A 73 9.34 0.16 -3.13
C ASN A 73 10.62 0.99 -3.31
N GLU A 74 11.68 0.70 -2.57
CA GLU A 74 12.97 1.36 -2.77
C GLU A 74 13.44 1.16 -4.21
N GLU A 75 13.58 -0.07 -4.69
CA GLU A 75 14.01 -0.34 -6.07
C GLU A 75 13.09 0.33 -7.10
N LEU A 76 11.75 0.23 -6.93
CA LEU A 76 10.77 0.79 -7.87
C LEU A 76 10.76 2.33 -7.94
N PHE A 77 11.17 3.01 -6.87
CA PHE A 77 11.13 4.48 -6.79
C PHE A 77 12.52 5.12 -6.79
N PHE A 78 13.60 4.35 -6.72
CA PHE A 78 14.96 4.89 -6.64
C PHE A 78 15.34 5.61 -7.94
N PRO A 79 15.64 6.92 -7.89
CA PRO A 79 15.98 7.68 -9.09
C PRO A 79 17.32 7.25 -9.68
N SER A 80 17.45 7.35 -11.00
CA SER A 80 18.76 7.23 -11.66
C SER A 80 19.71 8.32 -11.18
N HIS A 81 20.98 7.99 -11.02
CA HIS A 81 22.03 8.91 -10.62
C HIS A 81 23.39 8.43 -11.17
N PRO A 82 24.48 9.22 -11.10
CA PRO A 82 25.78 8.75 -11.57
C PRO A 82 26.14 7.38 -10.99
N GLY A 83 26.38 6.40 -11.86
CA GLY A 83 26.69 5.02 -11.48
C GLY A 83 25.49 4.11 -11.19
N TYR A 84 24.24 4.59 -11.34
CA TYR A 84 23.03 3.79 -11.16
C TYR A 84 21.99 4.10 -12.23
N ASP A 85 21.70 3.10 -13.05
CA ASP A 85 20.60 3.15 -14.01
C ASP A 85 19.31 2.72 -13.32
N GLY A 86 18.36 3.66 -13.24
CA GLY A 86 17.08 3.44 -12.56
C GLY A 86 16.14 2.56 -13.35
N LEU A 87 15.19 1.93 -12.65
CA LEU A 87 14.20 1.06 -13.29
C LEU A 87 13.25 1.86 -14.19
N HIS A 88 13.04 1.35 -15.41
CA HIS A 88 12.06 1.89 -16.36
C HIS A 88 10.66 1.26 -16.21
N ALA A 89 10.34 0.78 -15.01
CA ALA A 89 9.07 0.10 -14.75
C ALA A 89 7.92 1.11 -14.60
N ALA A 90 6.88 0.94 -15.42
CA ALA A 90 5.63 1.68 -15.25
C ALA A 90 4.81 1.07 -14.10
N LYS A 91 4.18 1.94 -13.29
CA LYS A 91 3.37 1.54 -12.14
C LYS A 91 2.01 2.23 -12.13
N ARG A 92 1.02 1.56 -11.52
CA ARG A 92 -0.32 2.09 -11.31
C ARG A 92 -0.85 1.61 -9.97
N THR A 93 -1.46 2.51 -9.20
CA THR A 93 -2.18 2.14 -7.99
C THR A 93 -3.51 1.47 -8.35
N MET A 94 -3.74 0.29 -7.79
CA MET A 94 -5.05 -0.36 -7.79
C MET A 94 -6.03 0.46 -6.93
N ASP A 95 -7.30 0.50 -7.31
CA ASP A 95 -8.33 1.22 -6.54
C ASP A 95 -8.42 0.67 -5.11
N PHE A 96 -8.27 1.55 -4.12
CA PHE A 96 -8.14 1.14 -2.72
C PHE A 96 -9.46 0.67 -2.09
N TYR A 97 -10.62 0.90 -2.72
CA TYR A 97 -11.90 0.33 -2.30
C TYR A 97 -12.13 -1.06 -2.90
N MET A 98 -11.59 -1.34 -4.09
CA MET A 98 -11.68 -2.67 -4.70
C MET A 98 -10.59 -3.63 -4.20
N PHE A 99 -9.42 -3.11 -3.83
CA PHE A 99 -8.27 -3.87 -3.33
C PHE A 99 -7.87 -3.36 -1.93
N MET A 100 -8.77 -3.54 -0.98
CA MET A 100 -8.69 -2.95 0.35
C MET A 100 -7.59 -3.56 1.20
N ASN A 101 -6.82 -2.71 1.88
CA ASN A 101 -6.13 -3.10 3.11
C ASN A 101 -7.08 -3.02 4.31
N SER A 102 -6.70 -3.60 5.45
CA SER A 102 -7.61 -3.65 6.60
C SER A 102 -7.90 -2.30 7.24
N LYS A 103 -7.03 -1.30 7.10
CA LYS A 103 -7.33 0.07 7.56
C LYS A 103 -8.52 0.64 6.81
N VAL A 104 -8.59 0.48 5.48
CA VAL A 104 -9.73 0.95 4.68
C VAL A 104 -11.03 0.29 5.15
N LEU A 105 -11.00 -1.03 5.37
CA LEU A 105 -12.18 -1.75 5.83
C LEU A 105 -12.62 -1.30 7.22
N PHE A 106 -11.74 -1.42 8.22
CA PHE A 106 -12.12 -1.25 9.63
C PHE A 106 -12.29 0.23 10.03
N LYS A 107 -11.51 1.16 9.47
CA LYS A 107 -11.62 2.58 9.84
C LYS A 107 -12.64 3.35 9.02
N THR A 108 -12.99 2.86 7.83
CA THR A 108 -13.82 3.62 6.87
C THR A 108 -15.02 2.83 6.39
N VAL A 109 -14.80 1.76 5.61
CA VAL A 109 -15.89 1.09 4.87
C VAL A 109 -16.96 0.49 5.77
N ARG A 110 -16.59 -0.21 6.84
CA ARG A 110 -17.58 -0.84 7.73
C ARG A 110 -18.49 0.15 8.47
N LYS A 111 -18.03 1.40 8.63
CA LYS A 111 -18.70 2.43 9.44
C LYS A 111 -19.71 3.27 8.65
N ASP A 112 -19.73 3.10 7.33
CA ASP A 112 -20.59 3.87 6.46
C ASP A 112 -21.63 2.92 5.85
N ASP A 113 -22.90 3.35 5.86
CA ASP A 113 -24.02 2.58 5.36
C ASP A 113 -23.98 2.40 3.84
N LYS A 114 -23.24 3.25 3.11
CA LYS A 114 -23.13 3.18 1.63
C LYS A 114 -22.04 2.21 1.14
N PRO A 115 -20.83 2.18 1.72
CA PRO A 115 -19.76 1.24 1.39
C PRO A 115 -20.06 -0.21 1.75
N ASN A 116 -21.03 -0.50 2.61
CA ASN A 116 -21.55 -1.85 2.84
C ASN A 116 -22.19 -2.49 1.58
N LYS A 117 -22.31 -1.73 0.47
CA LYS A 117 -22.66 -2.24 -0.87
C LYS A 117 -21.45 -2.56 -1.75
N LEU A 118 -20.24 -2.11 -1.39
CA LEU A 118 -19.04 -2.38 -2.15
C LEU A 118 -18.68 -3.85 -1.99
N LYS A 119 -18.51 -4.56 -3.10
CA LYS A 119 -17.95 -5.91 -3.11
C LYS A 119 -16.50 -5.81 -3.58
N PRO A 120 -15.53 -5.78 -2.65
CA PRO A 120 -14.12 -5.72 -3.04
C PRO A 120 -13.73 -6.98 -3.82
N VAL A 121 -12.68 -6.84 -4.63
CA VAL A 121 -11.99 -7.98 -5.23
C VAL A 121 -11.19 -8.71 -4.16
N ILE A 122 -10.48 -7.96 -3.30
CA ILE A 122 -9.67 -8.48 -2.20
C ILE A 122 -9.80 -7.59 -0.97
N VAL A 123 -9.79 -8.23 0.21
CA VAL A 123 -9.51 -7.60 1.50
C VAL A 123 -8.24 -8.21 2.07
N HIS A 124 -7.17 -7.43 2.17
CA HIS A 124 -5.90 -7.84 2.74
C HIS A 124 -5.83 -7.45 4.23
N VAL A 125 -5.85 -8.45 5.11
CA VAL A 125 -5.79 -8.26 6.57
C VAL A 125 -4.34 -8.13 7.05
N ASN A 126 -3.77 -6.93 6.91
CA ASN A 126 -2.34 -6.68 7.10
C ASN A 126 -1.96 -6.02 8.44
N TYR A 127 -2.82 -5.20 9.06
CA TYR A 127 -2.45 -4.38 10.23
C TYR A 127 -2.80 -4.95 11.61
N HIS A 128 -3.17 -6.24 11.69
CA HIS A 128 -3.74 -6.82 12.92
C HIS A 128 -3.03 -8.10 13.35
N PRO A 129 -2.89 -8.38 14.66
CA PRO A 129 -2.38 -9.65 15.17
C PRO A 129 -3.43 -10.77 15.05
N ASP A 130 -4.71 -10.46 15.23
CA ASP A 130 -5.86 -11.37 15.19
C ASP A 130 -6.38 -11.60 13.75
N LYS A 131 -5.44 -11.85 12.81
CA LYS A 131 -5.75 -11.94 11.36
C LYS A 131 -6.80 -13.00 11.05
N LEU A 132 -6.72 -14.16 11.69
CA LEU A 132 -7.62 -15.29 11.40
C LEU A 132 -9.07 -14.95 11.72
N GLN A 133 -9.32 -14.39 12.91
CA GLN A 133 -10.65 -14.01 13.38
C GLN A 133 -11.25 -12.93 12.49
N ARG A 134 -10.45 -11.91 12.14
CA ARG A 134 -10.87 -10.87 11.21
C ARG A 134 -11.15 -11.41 9.82
N MET A 135 -10.31 -12.29 9.27
CA MET A 135 -10.55 -12.90 7.96
C MET A 135 -11.87 -13.70 7.95
N LYS A 136 -12.17 -14.48 9.00
CA LYS A 136 -13.46 -15.17 9.14
C LYS A 136 -14.63 -14.19 9.15
N ALA A 137 -14.53 -13.12 9.93
CA ALA A 137 -15.57 -12.10 9.98
C ALA A 137 -15.75 -11.34 8.66
N VAL A 138 -14.68 -11.11 7.90
CA VAL A 138 -14.75 -10.54 6.54
C VAL A 138 -15.52 -11.47 5.59
N VAL A 139 -15.31 -12.78 5.70
CA VAL A 139 -16.09 -13.77 4.93
C VAL A 139 -17.56 -13.73 5.35
N GLU A 140 -17.85 -13.78 6.66
CA GLU A 140 -19.23 -13.69 7.17
C GLU A 140 -19.93 -12.40 6.68
N PHE A 141 -19.21 -11.28 6.64
CA PHE A 141 -19.73 -10.00 6.20
C PHE A 141 -20.04 -9.95 4.70
N TYR A 142 -19.08 -10.32 3.84
CA TYR A 142 -19.22 -10.16 2.38
C TYR A 142 -19.86 -11.34 1.66
N ILE A 143 -19.68 -12.56 2.16
CA ILE A 143 -20.15 -13.80 1.54
C ILE A 143 -21.48 -14.22 2.17
N ASP A 144 -21.53 -14.29 3.50
CA ASP A 144 -22.73 -14.76 4.22
C ASP A 144 -23.75 -13.65 4.48
N GLY A 145 -23.38 -12.39 4.26
CA GLY A 145 -24.25 -11.22 4.39
C GLY A 145 -24.56 -10.82 5.83
N LYS A 146 -23.78 -11.31 6.80
CA LYS A 146 -23.93 -11.00 8.23
C LYS A 146 -23.35 -9.63 8.54
N ARG A 147 -24.22 -8.61 8.58
CA ARG A 147 -23.82 -7.19 8.62
C ARG A 147 -23.09 -6.77 9.89
N ASP A 148 -23.34 -7.43 11.00
CA ASP A 148 -22.74 -7.16 12.31
C ASP A 148 -21.43 -7.94 12.55
N ALA A 149 -20.99 -8.78 11.60
CA ALA A 149 -19.83 -9.65 11.77
C ALA A 149 -18.53 -8.89 12.10
N LEU A 150 -18.41 -7.63 11.65
CA LEU A 150 -17.22 -6.80 11.87
C LEU A 150 -17.28 -5.95 13.14
N ASP A 151 -18.43 -5.87 13.82
CA ASP A 151 -18.67 -4.87 14.89
C ASP A 151 -17.87 -5.15 16.16
N ALA A 152 -17.60 -6.42 16.44
CA ALA A 152 -16.87 -6.85 17.63
C ALA A 152 -15.38 -6.44 17.61
N PHE A 153 -14.84 -6.07 16.45
CA PHE A 153 -13.41 -5.77 16.31
C PHE A 153 -13.10 -4.28 16.51
N PRO A 154 -12.03 -3.90 17.22
CA PRO A 154 -11.57 -2.52 17.23
C PRO A 154 -11.02 -2.10 15.85
N ASP A 155 -10.94 -0.79 15.62
CA ASP A 155 -10.38 -0.21 14.39
C ASP A 155 -8.92 -0.65 14.13
N GLY A 156 -8.14 -0.75 15.21
CA GLY A 156 -6.73 -1.14 15.21
C GLY A 156 -6.51 -2.44 15.97
N SER A 157 -5.30 -2.59 16.50
CA SER A 157 -4.91 -3.67 17.39
C SER A 157 -4.74 -3.07 18.79
N GLU A 158 -5.35 -3.69 19.79
CA GLU A 158 -5.04 -3.47 21.21
C GLU A 158 -3.97 -4.49 21.65
#